data_AF-A0A7I0ISV8-F1
#
_entry.id   AF-A0A7I0ISV8-F1
#
_cell.length_a   1.000
_cell.length_b   1.000
_cell.length_c   1.000
_cell.angle_alpha   90.00
_cell.angle_beta   90.00
_cell.angle_gamma   90.00
#
_symmetry.space_group_name_H-M   'P 1'
#
loop_
_entity.id
_entity.type
_entity.pdbx_description
1 polymer ?
#
loop_
_entity_poly.entity_id
_entity_poly.type
_entity_poly.pdbx_seq_one_letter_code
_entity_poly.pdbx_strand_id
1 'polypeptide(L)' 'GINPRTIREMNFRRKKEDDSYASRFDFFHKDGRKVPIVILEKYYLRENRGLLFSVAGPEKQIDRIRQIWSQLNQKLVVE' A
#
# COMPACT_ATOMS: atom_id res chain seq x y z
N GLY A 1 -6.18 -18.23 -9.68
CA GLY A 1 -7.23 -17.20 -9.75
C GLY A 1 -7.43 -16.62 -8.37
N ILE A 2 -7.35 -15.31 -8.22
CA ILE A 2 -7.52 -14.62 -6.93
C ILE A 2 -8.97 -14.83 -6.46
N ASN A 3 -9.13 -15.33 -5.23
CA ASN A 3 -10.44 -15.71 -4.68
C ASN A 3 -11.37 -14.48 -4.55
N PRO A 4 -12.63 -14.54 -5.03
CA PRO A 4 -13.60 -13.45 -4.91
C PRO A 4 -13.87 -12.98 -3.47
N ARG A 5 -13.71 -13.86 -2.47
CA ARG A 5 -13.75 -13.47 -1.05
C ARG A 5 -12.58 -12.57 -0.67
N THR A 6 -11.39 -12.83 -1.21
CA THR A 6 -10.18 -12.00 -1.01
C THR A 6 -10.31 -10.64 -1.69
N ILE A 7 -11.06 -10.56 -2.81
CA ILE A 7 -11.33 -9.30 -3.52
C ILE A 7 -12.34 -8.42 -2.77
N ARG A 8 -13.29 -9.00 -2.03
CA ARG A 8 -14.34 -8.25 -1.31
C ARG A 8 -13.88 -7.52 -0.04
N GLU A 9 -12.83 -7.98 0.64
CA GLU A 9 -12.28 -7.28 1.82
C GLU A 9 -11.38 -6.09 1.47
N MET A 10 -10.82 -6.09 0.26
CA MET A 10 -10.16 -4.92 -0.31
C MET A 10 -11.22 -3.97 -0.85
N ASN A 11 -11.93 -3.27 0.03
CA ASN A 11 -12.59 -2.01 -0.32
C ASN A 11 -11.47 -1.03 -0.72
N PHE A 12 -11.04 -1.14 -1.97
CA PHE A 12 -9.91 -0.46 -2.57
C PHE A 12 -10.29 1.02 -2.79
N ARG A 13 -10.49 1.75 -1.70
CA ARG A 13 -10.59 3.21 -1.70
C ARG A 13 -9.19 3.75 -1.85
N ARG A 14 -8.60 3.54 -3.02
CA ARG A 14 -7.30 4.08 -3.40
C ARG A 14 -7.46 5.59 -3.47
N LYS A 15 -6.94 6.30 -2.48
CA LYS A 15 -6.96 7.77 -2.45
C LYS A 15 -5.57 8.27 -2.78
N LYS A 16 -5.47 9.23 -3.70
CA LYS A 16 -4.20 9.94 -3.91
C LYS A 16 -3.92 10.77 -2.65
N GLU A 17 -2.83 10.45 -1.97
CA GLU A 17 -2.32 11.15 -0.79
C GLU A 17 -0.89 11.57 -1.11
N ASP A 18 -0.72 12.87 -1.39
CA ASP A 18 0.53 13.50 -1.80
C ASP A 18 1.17 12.79 -3.01
N ASP A 19 2.34 12.20 -2.80
CA ASP A 19 3.15 11.49 -3.81
C ASP A 19 2.83 9.99 -3.92
N SER A 20 1.75 9.53 -3.27
CA SER A 20 1.37 8.12 -3.22
C SER A 20 -0.12 7.88 -3.41
N TYR A 21 -0.45 6.65 -3.73
CA TYR A 21 -1.78 6.11 -3.60
C TYR A 21 -1.88 5.36 -2.27
N ALA A 22 -2.78 5.79 -1.40
CA ALA A 22 -3.04 5.13 -0.13
C ALA A 22 -4.25 4.20 -0.24
N SER A 23 -4.06 2.95 0.17
CA SER A 23 -5.11 1.93 0.28
C SER A 23 -5.23 1.50 1.75
N ARG A 24 -6.45 1.46 2.28
CA ARG A 24 -6.73 1.04 3.66
C ARG A 24 -7.70 -0.13 3.68
N PHE A 25 -7.41 -1.13 4.49
CA PHE A 25 -8.29 -2.29 4.68
C PHE A 25 -8.03 -2.95 6.02
N ASP A 26 -8.97 -3.81 6.40
CA ASP A 26 -8.87 -4.58 7.63
C ASP A 26 -8.22 -5.94 7.33
N PHE A 27 -7.13 -6.25 8.03
CA PHE A 27 -6.52 -7.57 8.01
C PHE A 27 -6.95 -8.36 9.25
N PHE A 28 -7.46 -9.56 9.03
CA PHE A 28 -7.82 -10.48 10.10
C PHE A 28 -6.66 -11.44 10.36
N HIS A 29 -6.06 -11.33 11.54
CA HIS A 29 -5.02 -12.24 11.98
C HIS A 29 -5.64 -13.62 12.33
N LYS A 30 -4.83 -14.69 12.34
CA LYS A 30 -5.31 -16.07 12.58
C LYS A 30 -5.99 -16.26 13.94
N ASP A 31 -5.72 -15.37 14.90
CA ASP A 31 -6.34 -15.33 16.23
C ASP A 31 -7.65 -14.52 16.28
N GLY A 32 -8.17 -14.09 15.12
CA GLY A 32 -9.42 -13.32 15.01
C GLY A 32 -9.25 -11.82 15.24
N ARG A 33 -8.04 -11.33 15.53
CA ARG A 33 -7.80 -9.89 15.72
C ARG A 33 -7.91 -9.15 14.40
N LYS A 34 -8.72 -8.10 14.41
CA LYS A 34 -8.85 -7.13 13.32
C LYS A 34 -7.75 -6.09 13.43
N VAL A 35 -6.91 -5.97 12.40
CA VAL A 35 -5.82 -5.00 12.34
C VAL A 35 -6.02 -4.12 11.12
N PRO A 36 -6.33 -2.82 11.29
CA PRO A 36 -6.34 -1.87 10.18
C PRO A 36 -4.95 -1.74 9.58
N ILE A 37 -4.84 -1.97 8.27
CA ILE A 37 -3.62 -1.87 7.47
C ILE A 37 -3.75 -0.70 6.51
N VAL A 38 -2.63 0.01 6.34
CA VAL A 38 -2.45 0.99 5.27
C VAL A 38 -1.34 0.51 4.34
N ILE A 39 -1.54 0.68 3.04
CA ILE A 39 -0.54 0.48 1.99
C ILE A 39 -0.37 1.82 1.27
N LEU A 40 0.87 2.30 1.18
CA LEU A 40 1.26 3.40 0.31
C LEU A 40 1.88 2.82 -0.95
N GLU A 41 1.38 3.21 -2.12
CA GLU A 41 1.74 2.65 -3.41
C GLU A 41 2.15 3.74 -4.41
N LYS A 42 3.12 3.44 -5.27
CA LYS A 42 3.46 4.27 -6.43
C LYS A 42 3.78 3.40 -7.62
N TYR A 43 3.15 3.74 -8.73
CA TYR A 43 3.26 3.00 -9.98
C TYR A 43 4.08 3.80 -10.98
N TYR A 44 5.07 3.16 -11.57
CA TYR A 44 5.92 3.72 -12.61
C TYR A 44 5.75 2.89 -13.88
N LEU A 45 5.41 3.57 -14.97
CA LEU A 45 5.39 2.99 -16.30
C LEU A 45 6.64 3.42 -17.03
N ARG A 46 7.40 2.45 -17.54
CA ARG A 46 8.52 2.71 -18.44
C ARG A 46 8.47 1.74 -19.60
N GLU A 47 8.38 2.27 -20.81
CA GLU A 47 8.20 1.51 -22.04
C GLU A 47 7.05 0.50 -21.90
N ASN A 48 7.38 -0.79 -21.82
CA ASN A 48 6.43 -1.89 -21.68
C ASN A 48 6.50 -2.59 -20.31
N ARG A 49 7.12 -1.95 -19.31
CA ARG A 49 7.28 -2.48 -17.94
C ARG A 49 6.58 -1.58 -16.93
N GLY A 50 5.78 -2.20 -16.07
CA GLY A 50 5.18 -1.56 -14.91
C GLY A 50 5.94 -1.95 -13.64
N LEU A 51 6.38 -0.95 -12.88
CA LEU A 51 6.97 -1.14 -11.55
C LEU A 51 6.00 -0.60 -10.50
N LEU A 52 5.67 -1.43 -9.52
CA LEU A 52 4.88 -1.06 -8.36
C LEU A 52 5.75 -1.12 -7.12
N PHE A 53 5.90 0.02 -6.45
CA PHE A 53 6.52 0.09 -5.13
C PHE A 53 5.43 0.27 -4.09
N SER A 54 5.51 -0.51 -3.01
CA SER A 54 4.54 -0.48 -1.92
C SER A 54 5.23 -0.56 -0.55
N VAL A 55 4.79 0.27 0.39
CA VAL A 55 5.12 0.14 1.81
C VAL A 55 3.82 -0.08 2.57
N ALA A 56 3.75 -1.15 3.36
CA ALA A 56 2.55 -1.55 4.08
C ALA A 56 2.81 -1.67 5.58
N GLY A 57 1.81 -1.40 6.39
CA GLY A 57 1.87 -1.66 7.82
C GLY A 57 0.58 -1.30 8.56
N PRO A 58 0.55 -1.51 9.89
CA PRO A 58 -0.60 -1.14 10.72
C PRO A 58 -0.88 0.36 10.65
N GLU A 59 -2.14 0.74 10.50
CA GLU A 59 -2.54 2.16 10.40
C GLU A 59 -2.13 2.98 11.63
N LYS A 60 -2.07 2.36 12.81
CA LYS A 60 -1.54 2.97 14.05
C LYS A 60 -0.07 3.42 13.95
N GLN A 61 0.66 3.00 12.91
CA GLN A 61 2.05 3.39 12.63
C GLN A 61 2.16 4.25 11.35
N ILE A 62 1.07 4.90 10.91
CA ILE A 62 1.03 5.65 9.66
C ILE A 62 2.17 6.67 9.53
N ASP A 63 2.56 7.36 10.60
CA ASP A 63 3.63 8.36 10.54
C ASP A 63 4.99 7.71 10.25
N ARG A 64 5.27 6.55 10.85
CA ARG A 64 6.47 5.76 10.55
C ARG A 64 6.43 5.22 9.12
N ILE A 65 5.27 4.77 8.66
CA ILE A 65 5.08 4.26 7.29
C ILE A 65 5.33 5.40 6.28
N ARG A 66 4.81 6.60 6.54
CA ARG A 66 5.04 7.81 5.74
C ARG A 66 6.50 8.24 5.75
N GLN A 67 7.18 8.13 6.88
CA GLN A 67 8.62 8.42 6.97
C GLN A 67 9.44 7.45 6.10
N ILE A 68 9.19 6.13 6.20
CA ILE A 68 9.85 5.12 5.36
C ILE A 68 9.56 5.38 3.88
N TRP A 69 8.31 5.70 3.55
CA TRP A 69 7.88 6.03 2.20
C TRP A 69 8.60 7.26 1.62
N SER A 70 8.72 8.33 2.42
CA SER A 70 9.46 9.54 2.04
C SER A 70 10.94 9.23 1.75
N GLN A 71 11.59 8.46 2.64
CA GLN A 71 12.98 8.04 2.46
C GLN A 71 13.17 7.15 1.23
N LEU A 72 12.22 6.26 0.95
CA LEU A 72 12.22 5.44 -0.26
C LEU A 72 12.15 6.34 -1.50
N ASN A 73 11.17 7.24 -1.58
CA ASN A 73 10.99 8.13 -2.73
C ASN A 73 12.18 9.05 -3.00
N GLN A 74 12.90 9.49 -1.98
CA GLN A 74 14.12 10.30 -2.16
C GLN A 74 15.26 9.53 -2.85
N LYS A 75 15.28 8.20 -2.72
CA LYS A 75 16.34 7.34 -3.29
C LYS A 75 15.92 6.63 -4.57
N LEU A 76 14.62 6.68 -4.91
CA LEU A 76 14.05 5.85 -5.95
C LEU A 76 14.22 6.54 -7.31
N VAL A 77 15.26 6.12 -8.04
CA VAL A 77 15.48 6.49 -9.43
C VAL A 77 15.02 5.32 -10.30
N VAL A 78 14.05 5.56 -11.19
CA VAL A 78 13.57 4.55 -12.14
C VAL A 78 14.20 4.85 -13.50
N GLU A 79 15.36 4.23 -13.75
CA GLU A 79 16.07 4.23 -15.04
C GLU A 79 15.56 3.20 -16.05
#